data_AF-A0A1G6PNM6-F1
#
_entry.id   AF-A0A1G6PNM6-F1
#
_cell.length_a   1.000
_cell.length_b   1.000
_cell.length_c   1.000
_cell.angle_alpha   90.00
_cell.angle_beta   90.00
_cell.angle_gamma   90.00
#
_symmetry.space_group_name_H-M   'P 1'
#
loop_
_entity.id
_entity.type
_entity.pdbx_description
1 polymer ?
#
loop_
_entity_poly.entity_id
_entity_poly.type
_entity_poly.pdbx_seq_one_letter_code
_entity_poly.pdbx_strand_id
1 'polypeptide(L)'
;MKDIILNILTTTLVSGIITAIVTYFLDKRKAKAANAHTKSLQVDSFVRSSSGEEMRSILDDWRSFLFDIGTPLYAKKLQDPDYMRSLINRAFMYSSAETIRRLATYQNFNYRSIDPSKMSNDDKYRMIVMVAGIIVSLKKDFSDENVDVRSILKLKLTDFDKNSHIIDKHISDLNY
;
A
#
# COMPACT_ATOMS: atom_id res chain seq x y z
N MET A 1 49.62 45.67 -8.37
CA MET A 1 49.42 44.62 -9.41
C MET A 1 49.62 43.22 -8.85
N LYS A 2 50.72 42.95 -8.11
CA LYS A 2 50.94 41.64 -7.43
C LYS A 2 49.85 41.27 -6.41
N ASP A 3 49.39 42.21 -5.59
CA ASP A 3 48.37 41.93 -4.56
C ASP A 3 46.99 41.59 -5.15
N ILE A 4 46.66 42.17 -6.31
CA ILE A 4 45.42 41.90 -7.05
C ILE A 4 45.47 40.47 -7.60
N ILE A 5 46.60 40.06 -8.17
CA ILE A 5 46.80 38.71 -8.70
C ILE A 5 46.77 37.67 -7.57
N LEU A 6 47.39 37.98 -6.42
CA LEU A 6 47.41 37.10 -5.26
C LEU A 6 46.00 36.89 -4.67
N ASN A 7 45.19 37.95 -4.55
CA ASN A 7 43.82 37.85 -4.07
C ASN A 7 42.92 37.03 -5.00
N ILE A 8 43.04 37.22 -6.32
CA ILE A 8 42.28 36.43 -7.30
C ILE A 8 42.63 34.95 -7.17
N LEU A 9 43.92 34.61 -7.07
CA LEU A 9 44.40 33.24 -6.88
C LEU A 9 43.87 32.61 -5.58
N THR A 10 43.94 33.32 -4.45
CA THR A 10 43.46 32.80 -3.16
C THR A 10 41.95 32.61 -3.15
N THR A 11 41.16 33.55 -3.68
CA THR A 11 39.70 33.36 -3.80
C THR A 11 39.34 32.18 -4.69
N THR A 12 40.06 31.97 -5.78
CA THR A 12 39.80 30.85 -6.71
C THR A 12 40.08 29.50 -6.03
N LEU A 13 41.22 29.38 -5.33
CA LEU A 13 41.57 28.20 -4.55
C LEU A 13 40.55 27.90 -3.44
N VAL A 14 40.17 28.91 -2.66
CA VAL A 14 39.19 28.78 -1.58
C VAL A 14 37.83 28.36 -2.14
N SER A 15 37.37 28.96 -3.26
CA SER A 15 36.12 28.54 -3.91
C SER A 15 36.17 27.10 -4.43
N GLY A 16 37.32 26.65 -4.95
CA GLY A 16 37.52 25.28 -5.40
C GLY A 16 37.43 24.27 -4.26
N ILE A 17 38.06 24.59 -3.12
CA ILE A 17 38.02 23.76 -1.91
C ILE A 17 36.60 23.69 -1.35
N ILE A 18 35.91 24.83 -1.23
CA ILE A 18 34.51 24.86 -0.74
C ILE A 18 33.60 24.03 -1.65
N THR A 19 33.74 24.19 -2.97
CA THR A 19 32.96 23.43 -3.95
C THR A 19 33.22 21.92 -3.83
N ALA A 20 34.48 21.51 -3.67
CA ALA A 20 34.84 20.11 -3.50
C ALA A 20 34.25 19.51 -2.21
N ILE A 21 34.30 20.26 -1.10
CA ILE A 21 33.72 19.84 0.20
C ILE A 21 32.20 19.68 0.07
N VAL A 22 31.50 20.68 -0.48
CA VAL A 22 30.04 20.64 -0.65
C VAL A 22 29.64 19.47 -1.55
N THR A 23 30.35 19.27 -2.67
CA THR A 23 30.08 18.18 -3.62
C THR A 23 30.27 16.82 -2.96
N TYR A 24 31.36 16.64 -2.19
CA TYR A 24 31.60 15.41 -1.43
C TYR A 24 30.46 15.07 -0.46
N PHE A 25 29.95 16.06 0.29
CA PHE A 25 28.84 15.84 1.22
C PHE A 25 27.52 15.52 0.48
N LEU A 26 27.25 16.20 -0.63
CA LEU A 26 26.07 15.92 -1.46
C LEU A 26 26.12 14.51 -2.05
N ASP A 27 27.27 14.10 -2.60
CA ASP A 27 27.45 12.79 -3.19
C ASP A 27 27.36 11.68 -2.15
N LYS A 28 27.91 11.89 -0.94
CA LYS A 28 27.77 10.95 0.17
C LYS A 28 26.31 10.80 0.60
N ARG A 29 25.52 11.90 0.61
CA ARG A 29 24.08 11.85 0.89
C ARG A 29 23.31 11.12 -0.21
N LYS A 30 23.59 11.42 -1.47
CA LYS A 30 22.99 10.73 -2.63
C LYS A 30 23.31 9.24 -2.62
N ALA A 31 24.56 8.87 -2.40
CA ALA A 31 25.00 7.47 -2.32
C ALA A 31 24.32 6.73 -1.16
N LYS A 32 24.18 7.37 0.00
CA LYS A 32 23.45 6.79 1.14
C LYS A 32 21.97 6.58 0.82
N ALA A 33 21.32 7.55 0.19
CA ALA A 33 19.91 7.43 -0.23
C ALA A 33 19.73 6.34 -1.30
N ALA A 34 20.61 6.31 -2.31
CA ALA A 34 20.62 5.30 -3.35
C ALA A 34 20.84 3.90 -2.78
N ASN A 35 21.82 3.70 -1.88
CA ASN A 35 22.06 2.40 -1.25
C ASN A 35 20.88 1.93 -0.40
N ALA A 36 20.23 2.83 0.34
CA ALA A 36 19.02 2.48 1.10
C ALA A 36 17.88 2.04 0.17
N HIS A 37 17.68 2.75 -0.93
CA HIS A 37 16.67 2.43 -1.93
C HIS A 37 16.96 1.13 -2.68
N THR A 38 18.21 0.90 -3.10
CA THR A 38 18.63 -0.35 -3.73
C THR A 38 18.45 -1.54 -2.79
N LYS A 39 18.80 -1.37 -1.50
CA LYS A 39 18.60 -2.42 -0.49
C LYS A 39 17.11 -2.73 -0.29
N SER A 40 16.24 -1.72 -0.23
CA SER A 40 14.80 -1.96 -0.11
C SER A 40 14.25 -2.68 -1.35
N LEU A 41 14.65 -2.25 -2.56
CA LEU A 41 14.25 -2.91 -3.80
C LEU A 41 14.71 -4.38 -3.85
N GLN A 42 15.93 -4.67 -3.37
CA GLN A 42 16.43 -6.04 -3.31
C GLN A 42 15.65 -6.91 -2.32
N VAL A 43 15.30 -6.38 -1.14
CA VAL A 43 14.46 -7.09 -0.17
C VAL A 43 13.07 -7.33 -0.75
N ASP A 44 12.44 -6.32 -1.34
CA ASP A 44 11.12 -6.43 -1.97
C ASP A 44 11.12 -7.43 -3.14
N SER A 45 12.17 -7.42 -3.96
CA SER A 45 12.34 -8.35 -5.07
C SER A 45 12.55 -9.78 -4.57
N PHE A 46 13.36 -9.97 -3.53
CA PHE A 46 13.59 -11.28 -2.92
C PHE A 46 12.30 -11.83 -2.32
N VAL A 47 11.59 -11.03 -1.53
CA VAL A 47 10.29 -11.39 -0.97
C VAL A 47 9.33 -11.76 -2.09
N ARG A 48 9.14 -10.92 -3.12
CA ARG A 48 8.25 -11.25 -4.25
C ARG A 48 8.64 -12.52 -5.01
N SER A 49 9.94 -12.73 -5.25
CA SER A 49 10.43 -13.91 -5.97
C SER A 49 10.21 -15.21 -5.19
N SER A 50 10.25 -15.15 -3.85
CA SER A 50 10.10 -16.32 -2.97
C SER A 50 8.68 -16.52 -2.43
N SER A 51 7.81 -15.50 -2.55
CA SER A 51 6.45 -15.50 -1.98
C SER A 51 5.33 -15.40 -3.01
N GLY A 52 5.64 -15.62 -4.30
CA GLY A 52 4.64 -15.48 -5.36
C GLY A 52 3.40 -16.38 -5.16
N GLU A 53 3.58 -17.59 -4.64
CA GLU A 53 2.47 -18.52 -4.35
C GLU A 53 1.65 -18.03 -3.14
N GLU A 54 2.29 -17.64 -2.05
CA GLU A 54 1.65 -17.08 -0.86
C GLU A 54 0.88 -15.80 -1.18
N MET A 55 1.49 -14.86 -1.93
CA MET A 55 0.86 -13.61 -2.34
C MET A 55 -0.38 -13.87 -3.21
N ARG A 56 -0.29 -14.83 -4.14
CA ARG A 56 -1.45 -15.28 -4.93
C ARG A 56 -2.53 -15.87 -4.05
N SER A 57 -2.18 -16.74 -3.09
CA SER A 57 -3.15 -17.33 -2.16
C SER A 57 -3.84 -16.28 -1.30
N ILE A 58 -3.09 -15.29 -0.78
CA ILE A 58 -3.66 -14.18 0.00
C ILE A 58 -4.63 -13.37 -0.85
N LEU A 59 -4.24 -13.03 -2.09
CA LEU A 59 -5.11 -12.31 -3.03
C LEU A 59 -6.38 -13.12 -3.36
N ASP A 60 -6.25 -14.43 -3.58
CA ASP A 60 -7.38 -15.32 -3.87
C ASP A 60 -8.37 -15.37 -2.70
N ASP A 61 -7.88 -15.45 -1.46
CA ASP A 61 -8.72 -15.45 -0.25
C ASP A 61 -9.46 -14.11 -0.08
N TRP A 62 -8.78 -12.96 -0.25
CA TRP A 62 -9.40 -11.64 -0.19
C TRP A 62 -10.37 -11.38 -1.33
N ARG A 63 -10.07 -11.84 -2.55
CA ARG A 63 -11.00 -11.79 -3.68
C ARG A 63 -12.27 -12.57 -3.36
N SER A 64 -12.13 -13.77 -2.81
CA SER A 64 -13.26 -14.61 -2.42
C SER A 64 -14.14 -13.93 -1.36
N PHE A 65 -13.55 -13.10 -0.49
CA PHE A 65 -14.30 -12.28 0.47
C PHE A 65 -15.27 -11.30 -0.20
N LEU A 66 -14.89 -10.75 -1.35
CA LEU A 66 -15.76 -9.82 -2.07
C LEU A 66 -16.73 -10.56 -2.99
N PHE A 67 -16.24 -11.50 -3.80
CA PHE A 67 -17.03 -12.09 -4.88
C PHE A 67 -17.88 -13.28 -4.41
N ASP A 68 -17.39 -14.09 -3.47
CA ASP A 68 -17.97 -15.40 -3.15
C ASP A 68 -18.63 -15.47 -1.76
N ILE A 69 -18.74 -14.34 -1.04
CA ILE A 69 -19.36 -14.26 0.30
C ILE A 69 -20.80 -14.80 0.38
N GLY A 70 -21.52 -14.84 -0.75
CA GLY A 70 -22.86 -15.41 -0.84
C GLY A 70 -22.90 -16.94 -0.89
N THR A 71 -21.75 -17.60 -1.01
CA THR A 71 -21.67 -19.06 -1.00
C THR A 71 -21.51 -19.59 0.43
N PRO A 72 -22.18 -20.69 0.82
CA PRO A 72 -22.08 -21.24 2.17
C PRO A 72 -20.66 -21.60 2.60
N LEU A 73 -19.84 -22.07 1.66
CA LEU A 73 -18.44 -22.45 1.89
C LEU A 73 -17.60 -21.26 2.37
N TYR A 74 -17.65 -20.15 1.62
CA TYR A 74 -16.86 -18.97 1.96
C TYR A 74 -17.45 -18.23 3.15
N ALA A 75 -18.78 -18.12 3.25
CA ALA A 75 -19.43 -17.53 4.42
C ALA A 75 -18.95 -18.18 5.74
N LYS A 76 -18.84 -19.52 5.76
CA LYS A 76 -18.32 -20.24 6.94
C LYS A 76 -16.84 -19.97 7.20
N LYS A 77 -15.99 -20.00 6.16
CA LYS A 77 -14.54 -19.71 6.29
C LYS A 77 -14.28 -18.31 6.84
N LEU A 78 -15.06 -17.32 6.40
CA LEU A 78 -14.87 -15.92 6.77
C LEU A 78 -15.39 -15.60 8.17
N GLN A 79 -16.34 -16.40 8.67
CA GLN A 79 -16.80 -16.33 10.05
C GLN A 79 -15.88 -17.07 11.03
N ASP A 80 -14.94 -17.88 10.53
CA ASP A 80 -13.94 -18.55 11.34
C ASP A 80 -12.85 -17.54 11.78
N PRO A 81 -12.75 -17.20 13.08
CA PRO A 81 -11.80 -16.23 13.57
C PRO A 81 -10.34 -16.63 13.34
N ASP A 82 -10.03 -17.93 13.35
CA ASP A 82 -8.67 -18.42 13.20
C ASP A 82 -8.23 -18.37 11.73
N TYR A 83 -9.14 -18.66 10.81
CA TYR A 83 -8.90 -18.42 9.38
C TYR A 83 -8.65 -16.93 9.10
N MET A 84 -9.49 -16.04 9.62
CA MET A 84 -9.32 -14.60 9.43
C MET A 84 -8.01 -14.09 10.03
N ARG A 85 -7.65 -14.55 11.24
CA ARG A 85 -6.37 -14.23 11.89
C ARG A 85 -5.18 -14.70 11.06
N SER A 86 -5.26 -15.92 10.52
CA SER A 86 -4.23 -16.48 9.63
C SER A 86 -4.08 -15.68 8.34
N LEU A 87 -5.19 -15.31 7.69
CA LEU A 87 -5.19 -14.49 6.49
C LEU A 87 -4.55 -13.11 6.74
N ILE A 88 -4.88 -12.45 7.84
CA ILE A 88 -4.29 -11.16 8.23
C ILE A 88 -2.79 -11.29 8.48
N ASN A 89 -2.37 -12.33 9.21
CA ASN A 89 -0.94 -12.56 9.50
C ASN A 89 -0.14 -12.82 8.23
N ARG A 90 -0.66 -13.62 7.29
CA ARG A 90 -0.01 -13.85 6.00
C ARG A 90 0.08 -12.55 5.19
N ALA A 91 -0.99 -11.77 5.11
CA ALA A 91 -0.95 -10.48 4.43
C ALA A 91 0.06 -9.51 5.08
N PHE A 92 0.18 -9.51 6.41
CA PHE A 92 1.21 -8.73 7.10
C PHE A 92 2.64 -9.15 6.74
N MET A 93 2.89 -10.45 6.52
CA MET A 93 4.23 -10.97 6.22
C MET A 93 4.70 -10.68 4.79
N TYR A 94 3.78 -10.73 3.82
CA TYR A 94 4.15 -10.78 2.40
C TYR A 94 3.78 -9.53 1.60
N SER A 95 2.88 -8.68 2.11
CA SER A 95 2.36 -7.53 1.38
C SER A 95 3.14 -6.24 1.64
N SER A 96 2.95 -5.23 0.79
CA SER A 96 3.59 -3.93 0.95
C SER A 96 3.04 -3.12 2.12
N ALA A 97 3.78 -2.09 2.54
CA ALA A 97 3.36 -1.17 3.58
C ALA A 97 1.99 -0.52 3.32
N GLU A 98 1.67 -0.24 2.05
CA GLU A 98 0.38 0.33 1.67
C GLU A 98 -0.76 -0.68 1.87
N THR A 99 -0.57 -1.94 1.50
CA THR A 99 -1.53 -3.00 1.78
C THR A 99 -1.74 -3.19 3.28
N ILE A 100 -0.66 -3.17 4.08
CA ILE A 100 -0.72 -3.24 5.54
C ILE A 100 -1.53 -2.07 6.13
N ARG A 101 -1.34 -0.84 5.62
CA ARG A 101 -2.13 0.33 6.04
C ARG A 101 -3.63 0.14 5.81
N ARG A 102 -4.01 -0.41 4.65
CA ARG A 102 -5.42 -0.70 4.30
C ARG A 102 -6.00 -1.80 5.17
N LEU A 103 -5.23 -2.87 5.41
CA LEU A 103 -5.59 -3.95 6.35
C LEU A 103 -5.81 -3.43 7.77
N ALA A 104 -4.93 -2.57 8.27
CA ALA A 104 -5.06 -1.97 9.59
C ALA A 104 -6.33 -1.10 9.71
N THR A 105 -6.64 -0.36 8.65
CA THR A 105 -7.87 0.45 8.57
C THR A 105 -9.13 -0.42 8.62
N TYR A 106 -9.14 -1.51 7.86
CA TYR A 106 -10.22 -2.50 7.88
C TYR A 106 -10.38 -3.17 9.25
N GLN A 107 -9.28 -3.61 9.88
CA GLN A 107 -9.36 -4.25 11.20
C GLN A 107 -9.81 -3.28 12.29
N ASN A 108 -9.35 -2.03 12.25
CA ASN A 108 -9.83 -1.00 13.17
C ASN A 108 -11.35 -0.78 13.04
N PHE A 109 -11.85 -0.72 11.80
CA PHE A 109 -13.29 -0.64 11.54
C PHE A 109 -14.05 -1.84 12.12
N ASN A 110 -13.55 -3.06 11.92
CA ASN A 110 -14.17 -4.28 12.46
C ASN A 110 -14.20 -4.29 13.99
N TYR A 111 -13.13 -3.89 14.67
CA TYR A 111 -13.09 -3.84 16.13
C TYR A 111 -14.08 -2.84 16.73
N ARG A 112 -14.37 -1.76 16.01
CA ARG A 112 -15.34 -0.74 16.43
C ARG A 112 -16.79 -1.12 16.09
N SER A 113 -16.97 -1.96 15.06
CA SER A 113 -18.27 -2.42 14.58
C SER A 113 -18.68 -3.69 15.32
N ILE A 114 -19.01 -3.55 16.61
CA ILE A 114 -19.19 -4.68 17.55
C ILE A 114 -20.41 -5.57 17.20
N ASP A 115 -21.33 -5.11 16.34
CA ASP A 115 -22.52 -5.87 15.99
C ASP A 115 -22.86 -5.76 14.49
N PRO A 116 -22.60 -6.81 13.68
CA PRO A 116 -22.97 -6.86 12.27
C PRO A 116 -24.47 -6.66 12.03
N SER A 117 -25.34 -7.00 13.00
CA SER A 117 -26.79 -6.83 12.87
C SER A 117 -27.23 -5.36 13.00
N LYS A 118 -26.36 -4.49 13.55
CA LYS A 118 -26.61 -3.05 13.71
C LYS A 118 -25.87 -2.20 12.67
N MET A 119 -25.18 -2.83 11.73
CA MET A 119 -24.41 -2.14 10.70
C MET A 119 -25.35 -1.37 9.77
N SER A 120 -25.16 -0.05 9.69
CA SER A 120 -25.92 0.80 8.77
C SER A 120 -25.59 0.46 7.32
N ASN A 121 -26.41 0.90 6.35
CA ASN A 121 -26.05 0.72 4.95
C ASN A 121 -24.78 1.51 4.57
N ASP A 122 -24.54 2.66 5.20
CA ASP A 122 -23.32 3.44 5.01
C ASP A 122 -22.08 2.63 5.46
N ASP A 123 -22.16 2.00 6.63
CA ASP A 123 -21.10 1.13 7.16
C ASP A 123 -20.83 -0.07 6.25
N LYS A 124 -21.88 -0.66 5.64
CA LYS A 124 -21.73 -1.77 4.68
C LYS A 124 -20.99 -1.32 3.43
N TYR A 125 -21.35 -0.17 2.85
CA TYR A 125 -20.63 0.38 1.70
C TYR A 125 -19.18 0.70 2.06
N ARG A 126 -18.95 1.31 3.23
CA ARG A 126 -17.61 1.58 3.74
C ARG A 126 -16.76 0.31 3.85
N MET A 127 -17.33 -0.76 4.42
CA MET A 127 -16.65 -2.06 4.56
C MET A 127 -16.31 -2.66 3.19
N ILE A 128 -17.25 -2.64 2.23
CA ILE A 128 -17.02 -3.16 0.88
C ILE A 128 -15.93 -2.35 0.15
N VAL A 129 -15.90 -1.02 0.32
CA VAL A 129 -14.82 -0.16 -0.21
C VAL A 129 -13.48 -0.52 0.43
N MET A 130 -13.42 -0.75 1.76
CA MET A 130 -12.21 -1.21 2.45
C MET A 130 -11.68 -2.52 1.86
N VAL A 131 -12.54 -3.50 1.65
CA VAL A 131 -12.18 -4.81 1.07
C VAL A 131 -11.69 -4.65 -0.37
N ALA A 132 -12.39 -3.88 -1.20
CA ALA A 132 -11.97 -3.61 -2.58
C ALA A 132 -10.61 -2.91 -2.63
N GLY A 133 -10.36 -1.95 -1.72
CA GLY A 133 -9.06 -1.28 -1.56
C GLY A 133 -7.94 -2.24 -1.18
N ILE A 134 -8.19 -3.23 -0.32
CA ILE A 134 -7.22 -4.28 0.02
C ILE A 134 -6.92 -5.15 -1.20
N ILE A 135 -7.94 -5.58 -1.94
CA ILE A 135 -7.78 -6.40 -3.15
C ILE A 135 -6.95 -5.68 -4.21
N VAL A 136 -7.23 -4.39 -4.46
CA VAL A 136 -6.44 -3.56 -5.40
C VAL A 136 -4.98 -3.48 -4.98
N SER A 137 -4.72 -3.23 -3.70
CA SER A 137 -3.35 -3.12 -3.18
C SER A 137 -2.59 -4.45 -3.25
N LEU A 138 -3.25 -5.56 -2.93
CA LEU A 138 -2.70 -6.91 -3.09
C LEU A 138 -2.43 -7.27 -4.56
N LYS A 139 -3.32 -6.87 -5.47
CA LYS A 139 -3.10 -7.06 -6.91
C LYS A 139 -1.87 -6.29 -7.39
N LYS A 140 -1.67 -5.06 -6.91
CA LYS A 140 -0.44 -4.30 -7.16
C LYS A 140 0.79 -5.00 -6.57
N ASP A 141 0.69 -5.52 -5.35
CA ASP A 141 1.81 -6.24 -4.74
C ASP A 141 2.20 -7.49 -5.55
N PHE A 142 1.21 -8.19 -6.10
CA PHE A 142 1.39 -9.42 -6.87
C PHE A 142 1.85 -9.18 -8.33
N SER A 143 1.21 -8.25 -9.06
CA SER A 143 1.43 -8.07 -10.51
C SER A 143 1.91 -6.69 -10.93
N ASP A 144 2.14 -5.78 -9.97
CA ASP A 144 2.43 -4.34 -10.17
C ASP A 144 1.41 -3.57 -11.02
N GLU A 145 0.25 -4.18 -11.25
CA GLU A 145 -0.84 -3.58 -12.02
C GLU A 145 -1.68 -2.69 -11.11
N ASN A 146 -1.82 -1.42 -11.49
CA ASN A 146 -2.69 -0.49 -10.80
C ASN A 146 -4.13 -0.65 -11.32
N VAL A 147 -5.02 -1.11 -10.46
CA VAL A 147 -6.46 -1.20 -10.74
C VAL A 147 -7.20 -0.21 -9.87
N ASP A 148 -8.21 0.45 -10.43
CA ASP A 148 -9.03 1.38 -9.68
C ASP A 148 -10.04 0.64 -8.79
N VAL A 149 -10.22 1.11 -7.55
CA VAL A 149 -11.19 0.53 -6.59
C VAL A 149 -12.60 0.57 -7.17
N ARG A 150 -12.96 1.64 -7.89
CA ARG A 150 -14.26 1.75 -8.55
C ARG A 150 -14.50 0.60 -9.53
N SER A 151 -13.45 0.15 -10.22
CA SER A 151 -13.54 -0.92 -11.21
C SER A 151 -13.89 -2.25 -10.53
N ILE A 152 -13.25 -2.56 -9.42
CA ILE A 152 -13.56 -3.75 -8.61
C ILE A 152 -14.99 -3.69 -8.06
N LEU A 153 -15.43 -2.52 -7.59
CA LEU A 153 -16.77 -2.34 -7.05
C LEU A 153 -17.85 -2.48 -8.12
N LYS A 154 -17.65 -1.95 -9.33
CA LYS A 154 -18.55 -2.14 -10.48
C LYS A 154 -18.71 -3.60 -10.90
N LEU A 155 -17.67 -4.42 -10.72
CA LEU A 155 -17.75 -5.86 -10.98
C LEU A 155 -18.62 -6.60 -9.95
N LYS A 156 -18.74 -6.07 -8.73
CA LYS A 156 -19.47 -6.73 -7.64
C LYS A 156 -20.88 -6.19 -7.39
N LEU A 157 -21.05 -4.88 -7.42
CA LEU A 157 -22.28 -4.20 -6.98
C LEU A 157 -23.22 -4.00 -8.16
N THR A 158 -24.40 -4.62 -8.10
CA THR A 158 -25.44 -4.49 -9.12
C THR A 158 -26.14 -3.12 -9.08
N ASP A 159 -26.00 -2.39 -7.99
CA ASP A 159 -26.60 -1.09 -7.71
C ASP A 159 -25.54 0.04 -7.61
N PHE A 160 -24.35 -0.18 -8.19
CA PHE A 160 -23.23 0.75 -8.12
C PHE A 160 -23.62 2.19 -8.50
N ASP A 161 -24.24 2.38 -9.66
CA ASP A 161 -24.57 3.73 -10.17
C ASP A 161 -25.61 4.45 -9.31
N LYS A 162 -26.51 3.71 -8.66
CA LYS A 162 -27.53 4.29 -7.75
C LYS A 162 -26.89 4.83 -6.47
N ASN A 163 -25.82 4.19 -6.01
CA ASN A 163 -25.16 4.49 -4.74
C ASN A 163 -23.77 5.12 -4.91
N SER A 164 -23.44 5.57 -6.13
CA SER A 164 -22.10 6.06 -6.46
C SER A 164 -21.65 7.20 -5.55
N HIS A 165 -22.55 8.09 -5.15
CA HIS A 165 -22.24 9.20 -4.24
C HIS A 165 -21.73 8.74 -2.86
N ILE A 166 -22.32 7.70 -2.26
CA ILE A 166 -21.87 7.12 -0.98
C ILE A 166 -20.54 6.41 -1.18
N ILE A 167 -20.43 5.64 -2.25
CA ILE A 167 -19.21 4.89 -2.58
C ILE A 167 -18.03 5.84 -2.80
N ASP A 168 -18.22 6.89 -3.59
CA ASP A 168 -17.20 7.86 -3.96
C ASP A 168 -16.74 8.68 -2.74
N LYS A 169 -17.67 9.00 -1.83
CA LYS A 169 -17.33 9.59 -0.53
C LYS A 169 -16.38 8.67 0.25
N HIS A 170 -16.70 7.38 0.40
CA HIS A 170 -15.84 6.44 1.15
C HIS A 170 -14.49 6.20 0.48
N ILE A 171 -14.43 6.15 -0.86
CA ILE A 171 -13.16 6.07 -1.61
C ILE A 171 -12.28 7.28 -1.29
N SER A 172 -12.86 8.49 -1.33
CA SER A 172 -12.16 9.72 -0.99
C SER A 172 -11.70 9.74 0.47
N ASP A 173 -12.58 9.42 1.42
CA ASP A 173 -12.28 9.46 2.86
C ASP A 173 -11.14 8.48 3.25
N LEU A 174 -11.02 7.37 2.52
CA LEU A 174 -10.01 6.34 2.76
C LEU A 174 -8.69 6.58 2.00
N ASN A 175 -8.66 7.61 1.13
CA ASN A 175 -7.55 7.91 0.22
C ASN A 175 -7.20 6.72 -0.68
N TYR A 176 -8.21 6.18 -1.36
CA TYR A 176 -8.09 5.00 -2.21
C TYR A 176 -7.99 5.32 -3.69
#